data_AF-A0A5J6TY22-F1
#
_entry.id   AF-A0A5J6TY22-F1
#
_cell.length_a   1.000
_cell.length_b   1.000
_cell.length_c   1.000
_cell.angle_alpha   90.00
_cell.angle_beta   90.00
_cell.angle_gamma   90.00
#
_symmetry.space_group_name_H-M   'P 1'
#
loop_
_entity.id
_entity.type
_entity.pdbx_description
1 polymer ?
#
loop_
_entity_poly.entity_id
_entity_poly.type
_entity_poly.pdbx_seq_one_letter_code
_entity_poly.pdbx_strand_id
1 'polypeptide(L)'
;MSVTARPATAQPTTAQPTTAHGRTAAGQGVGDLLPSPVPVRFVAEDGTAVEPPAGYAAPADGRLLEAYRRMVLGRRFDAQATALTRQGRLAVYPSSRGQDACQIGGVLALREDDWLFPTYRDSVALVARGLDPVEVLTLLRGSWHCGYDPAAVRVAPQCTPLATQTVHAVGLADALRRRGEGAVVMAFVGDGGTSEGDFHEALNYAAVLNAPVVFFVQNNRYAISVPLARQTAAPSLAYKGVGYGVRSEQVDGNDLVAVLSVLDAAVANARSGGGPSLVEAHTYRMDAHTNADDATRYRTAEEVERWESADPIARLETHLRGRGLLGPEEAAAAGAAAEEFAARLRERMNADPEADPLELFDHVFAEPTPQLREQRDLLASELSAEE
;
A
#
# COMPACT_ATOMS: atom_id res chain seq x y z
N MET A 1 1.12 -68.46 -35.46
CA MET A 1 1.88 -67.19 -35.52
C MET A 1 1.31 -66.29 -34.42
N SER A 2 1.66 -66.52 -33.16
CA SER A 2 2.70 -65.81 -32.40
C SER A 2 2.70 -64.29 -32.61
N VAL A 3 1.95 -63.57 -31.77
CA VAL A 3 2.41 -62.29 -31.20
C VAL A 3 1.97 -62.24 -29.73
N THR A 4 2.99 -62.47 -28.89
CA THR A 4 3.21 -62.07 -27.50
C THR A 4 2.26 -61.05 -26.86
N ALA A 5 1.69 -61.46 -25.73
CA ALA A 5 1.08 -60.60 -24.72
C ALA A 5 2.14 -59.70 -24.05
N ARG A 6 1.84 -58.40 -23.93
CA ARG A 6 2.63 -57.44 -23.13
C ARG A 6 2.21 -57.52 -21.65
N PRO A 7 3.15 -57.31 -20.70
CA PRO A 7 2.86 -57.36 -19.27
C PRO A 7 2.16 -56.08 -18.79
N ALA A 8 1.40 -56.22 -17.72
CA ALA A 8 0.66 -55.16 -17.03
C ALA A 8 1.58 -54.02 -16.58
N THR A 9 1.25 -52.80 -16.98
CA THR A 9 1.83 -51.56 -16.43
C THR A 9 1.29 -51.32 -15.03
N ALA A 10 2.22 -51.07 -14.12
CA ALA A 10 2.00 -50.78 -12.71
C ALA A 10 1.03 -49.61 -12.49
N GLN A 11 0.17 -49.75 -11.48
CA GLN A 11 -0.64 -48.67 -10.93
C GLN A 11 0.28 -47.54 -10.45
N PRO A 12 0.00 -46.26 -10.76
CA PRO A 12 0.66 -45.17 -10.07
C PRO A 12 0.12 -45.13 -8.65
N THR A 13 0.96 -45.52 -7.69
CA THR A 13 0.76 -45.21 -6.27
C THR A 13 0.71 -43.69 -6.13
N THR A 14 -0.50 -43.14 -6.01
CA THR A 14 -0.71 -41.78 -5.52
C THR A 14 -0.28 -41.74 -4.05
N ALA A 15 1.01 -41.51 -3.84
CA ALA A 15 1.51 -41.03 -2.56
C ALA A 15 0.96 -39.61 -2.39
N GLN A 16 -0.12 -39.48 -1.61
CA GLN A 16 -0.51 -38.19 -1.07
C GLN A 16 0.71 -37.61 -0.34
N PRO A 17 1.16 -36.38 -0.64
CA PRO A 17 2.08 -35.72 0.26
C PRO A 17 1.29 -35.41 1.52
N THR A 18 1.45 -36.24 2.55
CA THR A 18 1.12 -35.89 3.93
C THR A 18 2.01 -34.70 4.29
N THR A 19 1.55 -33.50 3.96
CA THR A 19 2.11 -32.27 4.51
C THR A 19 1.75 -32.27 5.98
N ALA A 20 2.69 -32.72 6.80
CA ALA A 20 2.65 -32.56 8.23
C ALA A 20 2.51 -31.06 8.55
N HIS A 21 1.27 -30.59 8.68
CA HIS A 21 0.97 -29.29 9.27
C HIS A 21 1.13 -29.45 10.78
N GLY A 22 2.38 -29.48 11.22
CA GLY A 22 2.78 -29.81 12.57
C GLY A 22 3.88 -28.87 13.07
N ARG A 23 3.45 -27.70 13.56
CA ARG A 23 4.06 -26.81 14.56
C ARG A 23 5.47 -26.24 14.31
N THR A 24 5.55 -24.90 14.40
CA THR A 24 6.42 -24.17 15.35
C THR A 24 5.71 -22.93 15.94
N ALA A 25 4.52 -23.11 16.53
CA ALA A 25 4.02 -22.18 17.56
C ALA A 25 4.47 -22.62 18.98
N ALA A 26 5.41 -23.56 19.07
CA ALA A 26 6.00 -23.99 20.33
C ALA A 26 7.21 -23.09 20.62
N GLY A 27 6.97 -21.88 21.15
CA GLY A 27 8.05 -21.03 21.64
C GLY A 27 7.79 -19.53 21.68
N GLN A 28 6.83 -19.01 20.92
CA GLN A 28 6.51 -17.57 20.98
C GLN A 28 5.73 -17.28 22.26
N GLY A 29 6.35 -16.54 23.17
CA GLY A 29 5.64 -15.97 24.30
C GLY A 29 4.70 -14.88 23.80
N VAL A 30 3.64 -14.58 24.56
CA VAL A 30 2.77 -13.44 24.26
C VAL A 30 3.59 -12.15 24.09
N GLY A 31 4.68 -12.00 24.86
CA GLY A 31 5.60 -10.88 24.76
C GLY A 31 6.23 -10.67 23.38
N ASP A 32 6.43 -11.73 22.60
CA ASP A 32 7.04 -11.64 21.26
C ASP A 32 6.04 -11.14 20.19
N LEU A 33 4.74 -11.15 20.52
CA LEU A 33 3.66 -10.67 19.66
C LEU A 33 3.28 -9.22 19.95
N LEU A 34 3.58 -8.74 21.16
CA LEU A 34 3.19 -7.41 21.61
C LEU A 34 3.99 -6.33 20.88
N PRO A 35 3.33 -5.25 20.42
CA PRO A 35 4.03 -4.09 19.90
C PRO A 35 4.77 -3.36 21.01
N SER A 36 5.72 -2.50 20.62
CA SER A 36 6.34 -1.53 21.51
C SER A 36 5.27 -0.66 22.19
N PRO A 37 5.44 -0.30 23.48
CA PRO A 37 4.45 0.49 24.23
C PRO A 37 4.34 1.92 23.70
N VAL A 38 5.36 2.40 23.02
CA VAL A 38 5.40 3.68 22.30
C VAL A 38 5.87 3.41 20.86
N PRO A 39 5.46 4.24 19.88
CA PRO A 39 5.88 4.05 18.50
C PRO A 39 7.41 4.10 18.36
N VAL A 40 7.96 3.13 17.63
CA VAL A 40 9.39 3.06 17.30
C VAL A 40 9.81 4.35 16.58
N ARG A 41 10.94 4.92 16.99
CA ARG A 41 11.46 6.22 16.52
C ARG A 41 12.99 6.21 16.52
N PHE A 42 13.60 6.80 15.49
CA PHE A 42 15.03 7.05 15.31
C PHE A 42 15.38 8.54 15.19
N VAL A 43 14.42 9.35 14.76
CA VAL A 43 14.54 10.81 14.58
C VAL A 43 13.42 11.46 15.36
N ALA A 44 13.66 12.51 16.14
CA ALA A 44 12.62 13.30 16.81
C ALA A 44 11.85 14.17 15.82
N GLU A 45 10.73 14.76 16.27
CA GLU A 45 9.85 15.61 15.42
C GLU A 45 10.59 16.82 14.83
N ASP A 46 11.60 17.34 15.54
CA ASP A 46 12.46 18.45 15.09
C ASP A 46 13.61 18.01 14.16
N GLY A 47 13.70 16.73 13.81
CA GLY A 47 14.74 16.17 12.94
C GLY A 47 16.03 15.76 13.65
N THR A 48 16.14 15.92 14.97
CA THR A 48 17.31 15.46 15.73
C THR A 48 17.31 13.93 15.89
N ALA A 49 18.48 13.30 15.96
CA ALA A 49 18.55 11.85 16.20
C ALA A 49 18.17 11.52 17.65
N VAL A 50 17.45 10.41 17.86
CA VAL A 50 17.22 9.85 19.20
C VAL A 50 18.04 8.57 19.40
N GLU A 51 18.06 8.05 20.62
CA GLU A 51 18.71 6.77 20.90
C GLU A 51 18.05 5.65 20.08
N PRO A 52 18.83 4.86 19.31
CA PRO A 52 18.27 3.82 18.46
C PRO A 52 17.45 2.80 19.27
N PRO A 53 16.23 2.48 18.82
CA PRO A 53 15.38 1.51 19.50
C PRO A 53 15.99 0.11 19.40
N ALA A 54 15.93 -0.63 20.51
CA ALA A 54 16.45 -1.99 20.57
C ALA A 54 15.74 -2.90 19.55
N GLY A 55 16.49 -3.79 18.90
CA GLY A 55 15.94 -4.75 17.94
C GLY A 55 15.76 -4.23 16.51
N TYR A 56 16.04 -2.94 16.25
CA TYR A 56 15.97 -2.35 14.92
C TYR A 56 17.32 -1.73 14.53
N ALA A 57 17.63 -1.80 13.24
CA ALA A 57 18.84 -1.20 12.66
C ALA A 57 18.45 -0.08 11.70
N ALA A 58 19.15 1.06 11.79
CA ALA A 58 18.94 2.15 10.87
C ALA A 58 19.29 1.73 9.42
N PRO A 59 18.52 2.16 8.40
CA PRO A 59 18.84 1.89 7.01
C PRO A 59 20.14 2.58 6.58
N ALA A 60 20.78 2.07 5.53
CA ALA A 60 21.97 2.68 4.95
C ALA A 60 21.69 4.09 4.42
N ASP A 61 22.68 4.98 4.54
CA ASP A 61 22.57 6.41 4.17
C ASP A 61 22.11 6.64 2.72
N GLY A 62 22.60 5.82 1.79
CA GLY A 62 22.16 5.88 0.39
C GLY A 62 20.67 5.60 0.20
N ARG A 63 20.08 4.70 1.02
CA ARG A 63 18.63 4.46 1.01
C ARG A 63 17.87 5.64 1.60
N LEU A 64 18.39 6.30 2.63
CA LEU A 64 17.74 7.48 3.22
C LEU A 64 17.73 8.67 2.23
N LEU A 65 18.83 8.88 1.49
CA LEU A 65 18.90 9.90 0.44
C LEU A 65 17.95 9.60 -0.73
N GLU A 66 17.86 8.34 -1.14
CA GLU A 66 16.90 7.92 -2.16
C GLU A 66 15.46 8.14 -1.70
N ALA A 67 15.15 7.78 -0.46
CA ALA A 67 13.83 7.93 0.11
C ALA A 67 13.44 9.41 0.26
N TYR A 68 14.38 10.30 0.63
CA TYR A 68 14.18 11.74 0.60
C TYR A 68 13.78 12.24 -0.80
N ARG A 69 14.52 11.88 -1.85
CA ARG A 69 14.21 12.28 -3.23
C ARG A 69 12.81 11.81 -3.65
N ARG A 70 12.45 10.57 -3.32
CA ARG A 70 11.12 10.01 -3.62
C ARG A 70 10.00 10.71 -2.86
N MET A 71 10.22 11.08 -1.59
CA MET A 71 9.21 11.83 -0.83
C MET A 71 9.01 13.25 -1.39
N VAL A 72 10.08 13.95 -1.76
CA VAL A 72 9.98 15.29 -2.40
C VAL A 72 9.21 15.22 -3.71
N LEU A 73 9.54 14.25 -4.59
CA LEU A 73 8.82 14.02 -5.84
C LEU A 73 7.36 13.63 -5.58
N GLY A 74 7.12 12.68 -4.66
CA GLY A 74 5.81 12.19 -4.28
C GLY A 74 4.90 13.30 -3.76
N ARG A 75 5.39 14.16 -2.86
CA ARG A 75 4.66 15.34 -2.37
C ARG A 75 4.27 16.28 -3.50
N ARG A 76 5.18 16.49 -4.45
CA ARG A 76 4.92 17.40 -5.56
C ARG A 76 3.92 16.83 -6.56
N PHE A 77 3.98 15.51 -6.81
CA PHE A 77 2.96 14.76 -7.54
C PHE A 77 1.60 14.90 -6.87
N ASP A 78 1.51 14.66 -5.55
CA ASP A 78 0.26 14.72 -4.79
C ASP A 78 -0.39 16.12 -4.85
N ALA A 79 0.43 17.17 -4.72
CA ALA A 79 -0.01 18.55 -4.89
C ALA A 79 -0.49 18.82 -6.33
N GLN A 80 0.16 18.27 -7.34
CA GLN A 80 -0.24 18.42 -8.74
C GLN A 80 -1.56 17.69 -9.03
N ALA A 81 -1.74 16.47 -8.52
CA ALA A 81 -2.99 15.72 -8.65
C ALA A 81 -4.15 16.44 -7.95
N THR A 82 -3.90 17.01 -6.76
CA THR A 82 -4.88 17.86 -6.08
C THR A 82 -5.26 19.08 -6.95
N ALA A 83 -4.29 19.74 -7.59
CA ALA A 83 -4.58 20.85 -8.50
C ALA A 83 -5.39 20.43 -9.73
N LEU A 84 -5.19 19.21 -10.25
CA LEU A 84 -5.94 18.67 -11.39
C LEU A 84 -7.43 18.47 -11.07
N THR A 85 -7.81 18.18 -9.82
CA THR A 85 -9.25 18.14 -9.43
C THR A 85 -9.93 19.49 -9.63
N ARG A 86 -9.26 20.59 -9.28
CA ARG A 86 -9.78 21.97 -9.45
C ARG A 86 -9.90 22.38 -10.91
N GLN A 87 -9.18 21.69 -11.80
CA GLN A 87 -9.23 21.90 -13.25
C GLN A 87 -10.24 20.98 -13.94
N GLY A 88 -10.99 20.15 -13.19
CA GLY A 88 -11.91 19.17 -13.76
C GLY A 88 -11.23 18.00 -14.47
N ARG A 89 -9.91 17.82 -14.28
CA ARG A 89 -9.13 16.73 -14.90
C ARG A 89 -9.19 15.43 -14.10
N LEU A 90 -9.57 15.50 -12.83
CA LEU A 90 -9.84 14.36 -11.95
C LEU A 90 -11.20 14.55 -11.31
N ALA A 91 -11.99 13.48 -11.21
CA ALA A 91 -13.28 13.51 -10.54
C ALA A 91 -13.12 13.60 -9.02
N VAL A 92 -12.24 12.75 -8.48
CA VAL A 92 -11.92 12.72 -7.05
C VAL A 92 -10.43 12.45 -6.84
N TYR A 93 -9.81 13.07 -5.85
CA TYR A 93 -8.43 12.77 -5.47
C TYR A 93 -8.28 12.73 -3.93
N PRO A 94 -7.90 11.57 -3.35
CA PRO A 94 -7.60 11.40 -1.95
C PRO A 94 -6.11 11.71 -1.68
N SER A 95 -5.78 12.97 -1.39
CA SER A 95 -4.39 13.36 -1.09
C SER A 95 -3.79 12.56 0.07
N SER A 96 -2.51 12.26 -0.03
CA SER A 96 -1.72 11.62 1.04
C SER A 96 -0.75 12.58 1.74
N ARG A 97 -0.92 13.91 1.61
CA ARG A 97 -0.06 14.90 2.27
C ARG A 97 0.06 14.63 3.77
N GLY A 98 1.30 14.42 4.22
CA GLY A 98 1.64 14.09 5.60
C GLY A 98 1.91 12.60 5.84
N GLN A 99 1.57 11.72 4.90
CA GLN A 99 1.79 10.27 4.95
C GLN A 99 2.97 9.80 4.06
N ASP A 100 3.80 10.73 3.60
CA ASP A 100 4.85 10.50 2.60
C ASP A 100 5.84 9.43 3.06
N ALA A 101 6.25 9.46 4.33
CA ALA A 101 7.19 8.49 4.88
C ALA A 101 6.59 7.07 4.92
N CYS A 102 5.29 6.94 5.22
CA CYS A 102 4.59 5.66 5.15
C CYS A 102 4.59 5.09 3.73
N GLN A 103 4.17 5.89 2.74
CA GLN A 103 4.03 5.42 1.36
C GLN A 103 5.38 5.08 0.73
N ILE A 104 6.38 5.97 0.88
CA ILE A 104 7.72 5.73 0.36
C ILE A 104 8.42 4.59 1.12
N GLY A 105 8.30 4.55 2.45
CA GLY A 105 8.88 3.50 3.28
C GLY A 105 8.32 2.11 2.94
N GLY A 106 7.00 2.00 2.77
CA GLY A 106 6.35 0.74 2.36
C GLY A 106 6.84 0.23 1.02
N VAL A 107 7.00 1.11 0.02
CA VAL A 107 7.51 0.74 -1.30
C VAL A 107 8.99 0.33 -1.25
N LEU A 108 9.81 1.06 -0.51
CA LEU A 108 11.26 0.81 -0.44
C LEU A 108 11.63 -0.40 0.41
N ALA A 109 10.72 -0.90 1.24
CA ALA A 109 10.87 -2.17 1.96
C ALA A 109 10.61 -3.40 1.06
N LEU A 110 9.97 -3.22 -0.10
CA LEU A 110 9.63 -4.29 -1.04
C LEU A 110 10.72 -4.49 -2.10
N ARG A 111 11.03 -5.76 -2.40
CA ARG A 111 11.79 -6.17 -3.59
C ARG A 111 10.94 -6.07 -4.84
N GLU A 112 11.55 -6.14 -6.02
CA GLU A 112 10.83 -6.07 -7.31
C GLU A 112 9.83 -7.22 -7.51
N ASP A 113 10.12 -8.40 -6.94
CA ASP A 113 9.28 -9.60 -6.98
C ASP A 113 8.19 -9.66 -5.91
N ASP A 114 8.17 -8.71 -4.97
CA ASP A 114 7.11 -8.59 -3.98
C ASP A 114 5.88 -7.87 -4.54
N TRP A 115 4.74 -8.11 -3.90
CA TRP A 115 3.45 -7.54 -4.29
C TRP A 115 2.97 -6.45 -3.33
N LEU A 116 2.36 -5.41 -3.89
CA LEU A 116 1.70 -4.33 -3.14
C LEU A 116 0.18 -4.38 -3.35
N PHE A 117 -0.58 -4.32 -2.27
CA PHE A 117 -2.04 -4.18 -2.28
C PHE A 117 -2.42 -2.81 -1.70
N PRO A 118 -2.65 -1.81 -2.55
CA PRO A 118 -2.92 -0.43 -2.15
C PRO A 118 -4.38 -0.19 -1.76
N THR A 119 -4.61 0.90 -1.03
CA THR A 119 -5.91 1.57 -0.91
C THR A 119 -6.07 2.62 -2.01
N TYR A 120 -7.25 3.23 -2.09
CA TYR A 120 -7.49 4.39 -2.96
C TYR A 120 -6.58 5.60 -2.67
N ARG A 121 -5.97 5.74 -1.48
CA ARG A 121 -5.11 6.89 -1.08
C ARG A 121 -3.64 6.73 -1.50
N ASP A 122 -3.26 5.57 -2.00
CA ASP A 122 -1.84 5.19 -2.11
C ASP A 122 -1.19 5.55 -3.46
N SER A 123 -1.68 6.61 -4.12
CA SER A 123 -1.17 7.05 -5.42
C SER A 123 0.32 7.43 -5.37
N VAL A 124 0.81 8.03 -4.27
CA VAL A 124 2.25 8.35 -4.11
C VAL A 124 3.08 7.07 -4.02
N ALA A 125 2.61 6.04 -3.33
CA ALA A 125 3.28 4.74 -3.25
C ALA A 125 3.36 4.09 -4.65
N LEU A 126 2.28 4.13 -5.42
CA LEU A 126 2.24 3.54 -6.76
C LEU A 126 3.21 4.23 -7.72
N VAL A 127 3.26 5.57 -7.73
CA VAL A 127 4.25 6.31 -8.51
C VAL A 127 5.67 6.02 -8.03
N ALA A 128 5.89 5.95 -6.71
CA ALA A 128 7.20 5.62 -6.15
C ALA A 128 7.64 4.18 -6.44
N ARG A 129 6.69 3.28 -6.72
CA ARG A 129 6.92 1.89 -7.17
C ARG A 129 7.30 1.83 -8.66
N GLY A 130 7.20 2.93 -9.39
CA GLY A 130 7.60 3.07 -10.78
C GLY A 130 6.46 3.00 -11.79
N LEU A 131 5.20 2.98 -11.32
CA LEU A 131 4.04 3.01 -12.21
C LEU A 131 3.91 4.39 -12.88
N ASP A 132 3.37 4.40 -14.09
CA ASP A 132 3.11 5.64 -14.81
C ASP A 132 2.06 6.49 -14.07
N PRO A 133 2.32 7.78 -13.81
CA PRO A 133 1.42 8.58 -13.00
C PRO A 133 0.06 8.86 -13.65
N VAL A 134 -0.07 8.76 -14.98
CA VAL A 134 -1.38 8.87 -15.65
C VAL A 134 -2.19 7.59 -15.42
N GLU A 135 -1.55 6.43 -15.54
CA GLU A 135 -2.16 5.12 -15.27
C GLU A 135 -2.64 5.00 -13.80
N VAL A 136 -1.83 5.49 -12.86
CA VAL A 136 -2.19 5.54 -11.43
C VAL A 136 -3.42 6.41 -11.20
N LEU A 137 -3.56 7.51 -11.95
CA LEU A 137 -4.70 8.43 -11.80
C LEU A 137 -5.94 7.98 -12.59
N THR A 138 -5.90 6.91 -13.37
CA THR A 138 -7.02 6.47 -14.23
C THR A 138 -8.32 6.23 -13.48
N LEU A 139 -8.27 5.53 -12.33
CA LEU A 139 -9.44 5.28 -11.47
C LEU A 139 -10.03 6.60 -10.94
N LEU A 140 -9.14 7.52 -10.55
CA LEU A 140 -9.47 8.80 -9.92
C LEU A 140 -9.98 9.84 -10.94
N ARG A 141 -9.56 9.68 -12.21
CA ARG A 141 -10.10 10.38 -13.37
C ARG A 141 -11.50 9.88 -13.73
N GLY A 142 -11.79 8.61 -13.45
CA GLY A 142 -13.02 7.94 -13.83
C GLY A 142 -13.02 7.43 -15.28
N SER A 143 -11.85 7.28 -15.88
CA SER A 143 -11.72 6.79 -17.27
C SER A 143 -11.74 5.26 -17.36
N TRP A 144 -11.23 4.56 -16.35
CA TRP A 144 -11.27 3.10 -16.28
C TRP A 144 -11.12 2.61 -14.83
N HIS A 145 -11.33 1.31 -14.59
CA HIS A 145 -11.23 0.73 -13.24
C HIS A 145 -9.78 0.56 -12.75
N CYS A 146 -8.82 0.37 -13.65
CA CYS A 146 -7.40 0.25 -13.33
C CYS A 146 -6.56 0.64 -14.56
N GLY A 147 -5.63 1.59 -14.42
CA GLY A 147 -4.87 2.09 -15.56
C GLY A 147 -3.64 1.28 -15.95
N TYR A 148 -3.31 0.20 -15.23
CA TYR A 148 -2.09 -0.57 -15.40
C TYR A 148 -2.39 -2.07 -15.34
N ASP A 149 -1.49 -2.91 -15.87
CA ASP A 149 -1.57 -4.38 -15.71
C ASP A 149 -1.04 -4.78 -14.32
N PRO A 150 -1.91 -5.24 -13.39
CA PRO A 150 -1.50 -5.60 -12.04
C PRO A 150 -0.44 -6.70 -11.98
N ALA A 151 -0.49 -7.66 -12.90
CA ALA A 151 0.42 -8.80 -12.93
C ALA A 151 1.81 -8.40 -13.43
N ALA A 152 1.88 -7.49 -14.41
CA ALA A 152 3.13 -6.99 -14.94
C ALA A 152 3.93 -6.18 -13.91
N VAL A 153 3.24 -5.36 -13.10
CA VAL A 153 3.89 -4.47 -12.12
C VAL A 153 3.87 -5.00 -10.68
N ARG A 154 3.21 -6.14 -10.44
CA ARG A 154 3.00 -6.75 -9.10
C ARG A 154 2.35 -5.78 -8.10
N VAL A 155 1.37 -5.03 -8.57
CA VAL A 155 0.56 -4.12 -7.73
C VAL A 155 -0.89 -4.42 -8.01
N ALA A 156 -1.66 -4.79 -6.98
CA ALA A 156 -3.10 -4.99 -7.14
C ALA A 156 -3.79 -3.65 -7.47
N PRO A 157 -4.94 -3.65 -8.17
CA PRO A 157 -5.71 -2.44 -8.42
C PRO A 157 -5.98 -1.65 -7.13
N GLN A 158 -6.04 -0.32 -7.23
CA GLN A 158 -6.45 0.53 -6.12
C GLN A 158 -7.84 0.14 -5.64
N CYS A 159 -7.96 -0.10 -4.33
CA CYS A 159 -9.17 -0.62 -3.73
C CYS A 159 -9.97 0.49 -3.04
N THR A 160 -11.23 0.68 -3.47
CA THR A 160 -12.19 1.62 -2.85
C THR A 160 -12.98 0.99 -1.71
N PRO A 161 -13.54 -0.23 -1.83
CA PRO A 161 -14.18 -0.92 -0.70
C PRO A 161 -13.17 -1.22 0.40
N LEU A 162 -13.40 -0.69 1.61
CA LEU A 162 -12.43 -0.75 2.69
C LEU A 162 -12.07 -2.19 3.06
N ALA A 163 -10.77 -2.44 3.24
CA ALA A 163 -10.16 -3.69 3.69
C ALA A 163 -10.36 -4.94 2.82
N THR A 164 -11.23 -4.94 1.81
CA THR A 164 -11.45 -6.10 0.92
C THR A 164 -10.16 -6.59 0.25
N GLN A 165 -9.23 -5.68 -0.05
CA GLN A 165 -7.91 -6.03 -0.61
C GLN A 165 -7.05 -6.88 0.33
N THR A 166 -7.32 -6.86 1.64
CA THR A 166 -6.50 -7.57 2.63
C THR A 166 -6.68 -9.09 2.54
N VAL A 167 -7.90 -9.59 2.36
CA VAL A 167 -8.15 -11.04 2.16
C VAL A 167 -7.58 -11.53 0.82
N HIS A 168 -7.62 -10.70 -0.22
CA HIS A 168 -7.00 -11.00 -1.51
C HIS A 168 -5.47 -11.06 -1.41
N ALA A 169 -4.86 -10.16 -0.64
CA ALA A 169 -3.42 -10.17 -0.36
C ALA A 169 -2.99 -11.49 0.30
N VAL A 170 -3.77 -11.98 1.27
CA VAL A 170 -3.52 -13.27 1.93
C VAL A 170 -3.62 -14.44 0.95
N GLY A 171 -4.66 -14.45 0.10
CA GLY A 171 -4.82 -15.49 -0.92
C GLY A 171 -3.65 -15.54 -1.90
N LEU A 172 -3.18 -14.38 -2.38
CA LEU A 172 -2.02 -14.33 -3.26
C LEU A 172 -0.74 -14.78 -2.54
N ALA A 173 -0.51 -14.31 -1.32
CA ALA A 173 0.67 -14.69 -0.55
C ALA A 173 0.73 -16.21 -0.30
N ASP A 174 -0.40 -16.83 0.01
CA ASP A 174 -0.49 -18.28 0.15
C ASP A 174 -0.19 -19.01 -1.16
N ALA A 175 -0.70 -18.49 -2.29
CA ALA A 175 -0.42 -19.06 -3.61
C ALA A 175 1.08 -18.98 -3.97
N LEU A 176 1.71 -17.82 -3.76
CA LEU A 176 3.14 -17.61 -4.00
C LEU A 176 3.99 -18.56 -3.14
N ARG A 177 3.67 -18.64 -1.84
CA ARG A 177 4.32 -19.57 -0.89
C ARG A 177 4.21 -21.02 -1.35
N ARG A 178 3.04 -21.47 -1.79
CA ARG A 178 2.82 -22.85 -2.30
C ARG A 178 3.59 -23.14 -3.58
N ARG A 179 3.84 -22.12 -4.40
CA ARG A 179 4.68 -22.22 -5.61
C ARG A 179 6.18 -22.16 -5.30
N GLY A 180 6.57 -21.94 -4.04
CA GLY A 180 7.97 -21.75 -3.66
C GLY A 180 8.53 -20.41 -4.13
N GLU A 181 7.68 -19.46 -4.49
CA GLU A 181 8.07 -18.10 -4.83
C GLU A 181 8.34 -17.35 -3.53
N GLY A 182 9.59 -16.95 -3.30
CA GLY A 182 10.04 -16.29 -2.07
C GLY A 182 9.60 -14.81 -1.93
N ALA A 183 8.45 -14.46 -2.51
CA ALA A 183 7.87 -13.14 -2.53
C ALA A 183 7.03 -12.87 -1.27
N VAL A 184 7.00 -11.61 -0.85
CA VAL A 184 6.16 -11.08 0.23
C VAL A 184 5.06 -10.23 -0.37
N VAL A 185 3.90 -10.22 0.29
CA VAL A 185 2.80 -9.33 -0.06
C VAL A 185 2.63 -8.29 1.03
N MET A 186 2.60 -7.00 0.67
CA MET A 186 2.29 -5.93 1.61
C MET A 186 0.92 -5.33 1.29
N ALA A 187 0.02 -5.30 2.28
CA ALA A 187 -1.30 -4.73 2.16
C ALA A 187 -1.40 -3.44 2.96
N PHE A 188 -1.68 -2.33 2.28
CA PHE A 188 -1.91 -1.04 2.93
C PHE A 188 -3.36 -0.96 3.40
N VAL A 189 -3.57 -0.38 4.59
CA VAL A 189 -4.89 -0.21 5.20
C VAL A 189 -4.92 1.12 5.96
N GLY A 190 -6.02 1.87 5.93
CA GLY A 190 -6.21 3.03 6.81
C GLY A 190 -6.73 2.61 8.19
N ASP A 191 -6.67 3.49 9.19
CA ASP A 191 -7.26 3.25 10.52
C ASP A 191 -8.73 2.84 10.43
N GLY A 192 -9.50 3.49 9.54
CA GLY A 192 -10.89 3.15 9.25
C GLY A 192 -11.11 1.68 8.87
N GLY A 193 -10.27 1.18 7.95
CA GLY A 193 -10.38 -0.19 7.44
C GLY A 193 -10.11 -1.27 8.50
N THR A 194 -9.47 -0.92 9.61
CA THR A 194 -9.23 -1.89 10.70
C THR A 194 -10.48 -2.24 11.51
N SER A 195 -11.61 -1.60 11.23
CA SER A 195 -12.93 -1.93 11.81
C SER A 195 -13.78 -2.82 10.90
N GLU A 196 -13.35 -3.08 9.67
CA GLU A 196 -14.07 -3.95 8.74
C GLU A 196 -13.85 -5.44 9.07
N GLY A 197 -14.87 -6.26 8.84
CA GLY A 197 -14.80 -7.71 9.04
C GLY A 197 -13.66 -8.36 8.25
N ASP A 198 -13.50 -7.96 6.99
CA ASP A 198 -12.46 -8.46 6.09
C ASP A 198 -11.05 -8.30 6.65
N PHE A 199 -10.76 -7.19 7.36
CA PHE A 199 -9.46 -6.99 8.00
C PHE A 199 -9.20 -8.04 9.09
N HIS A 200 -10.21 -8.32 9.92
CA HIS A 200 -10.14 -9.34 10.97
C HIS A 200 -10.01 -10.75 10.40
N GLU A 201 -10.75 -11.06 9.34
CA GLU A 201 -10.67 -12.33 8.62
C GLU A 201 -9.28 -12.52 7.98
N ALA A 202 -8.72 -11.48 7.35
CA ALA A 202 -7.40 -11.51 6.75
C ALA A 202 -6.29 -11.79 7.78
N LEU A 203 -6.31 -11.12 8.93
CA LEU A 203 -5.32 -11.36 10.00
C LEU A 203 -5.37 -12.81 10.48
N ASN A 204 -6.56 -13.31 10.79
CA ASN A 204 -6.74 -14.68 11.26
C ASN A 204 -6.29 -15.70 10.19
N TYR A 205 -6.70 -15.49 8.94
CA TYR A 205 -6.41 -16.44 7.87
C TYR A 205 -4.92 -16.45 7.52
N ALA A 206 -4.26 -15.29 7.49
CA ALA A 206 -2.82 -15.18 7.30
C ALA A 206 -2.04 -15.90 8.40
N ALA A 207 -2.47 -15.78 9.66
CA ALA A 207 -1.83 -16.43 10.80
C ALA A 207 -1.94 -17.95 10.71
N VAL A 208 -3.14 -18.48 10.43
CA VAL A 208 -3.38 -19.92 10.27
C VAL A 208 -2.54 -20.51 9.12
N LEU A 209 -2.42 -19.78 8.01
CA LEU A 209 -1.66 -20.22 6.85
C LEU A 209 -0.15 -19.98 6.95
N ASN A 210 0.29 -19.23 7.96
CA ASN A 210 1.65 -18.69 8.06
C ASN A 210 2.06 -17.97 6.76
N ALA A 211 1.15 -17.16 6.21
CA ALA A 211 1.33 -16.51 4.92
C ALA A 211 2.35 -15.35 5.00
N PRO A 212 3.19 -15.14 3.96
CA PRO A 212 4.20 -14.09 3.95
C PRO A 212 3.58 -12.71 3.64
N VAL A 213 2.76 -12.20 4.56
CA VAL A 213 2.01 -10.94 4.41
C VAL A 213 2.42 -9.91 5.46
N VAL A 214 2.64 -8.67 5.05
CA VAL A 214 2.76 -7.52 5.97
C VAL A 214 1.53 -6.63 5.81
N PHE A 215 0.72 -6.54 6.86
CA PHE A 215 -0.39 -5.58 6.93
C PHE A 215 0.17 -4.25 7.45
N PHE A 216 0.17 -3.22 6.61
CA PHE A 216 0.70 -1.91 6.94
C PHE A 216 -0.44 -0.91 7.12
N VAL A 217 -0.73 -0.58 8.37
CA VAL A 217 -1.81 0.34 8.76
C VAL A 217 -1.28 1.77 8.81
N GLN A 218 -1.76 2.62 7.93
CA GLN A 218 -1.51 4.06 7.93
C GLN A 218 -2.57 4.73 8.81
N ASN A 219 -2.29 4.86 10.12
CA ASN A 219 -3.18 5.50 11.07
C ASN A 219 -3.04 7.02 10.99
N ASN A 220 -3.92 7.65 10.21
CA ASN A 220 -3.91 9.10 10.00
C ASN A 220 -4.91 9.85 10.91
N ARG A 221 -5.41 9.15 11.93
CA ARG A 221 -6.32 9.60 12.99
C ARG A 221 -7.80 9.74 12.62
N TYR A 222 -8.17 9.65 11.34
CA TYR A 222 -9.54 9.88 10.88
C TYR A 222 -10.00 8.97 9.73
N ALA A 223 -11.10 8.25 9.97
CA ALA A 223 -11.90 7.63 8.92
C ALA A 223 -12.92 8.64 8.37
N ILE A 224 -12.56 9.34 7.30
CA ILE A 224 -13.29 10.51 6.78
C ILE A 224 -13.35 11.61 7.85
N SER A 225 -14.44 11.63 8.63
CA SER A 225 -14.74 12.56 9.71
C SER A 225 -14.83 11.89 11.09
N VAL A 226 -14.78 10.55 11.14
CA VAL A 226 -14.83 9.79 12.40
C VAL A 226 -13.43 9.74 13.00
N PRO A 227 -13.20 10.36 14.17
CA PRO A 227 -11.90 10.31 14.84
C PRO A 227 -11.61 8.91 15.38
N LEU A 228 -10.33 8.54 15.47
CA LEU A 228 -9.86 7.23 15.94
C LEU A 228 -10.50 6.78 17.27
N ALA A 229 -10.70 7.71 18.21
CA ALA A 229 -11.33 7.44 19.51
C ALA A 229 -12.79 6.96 19.42
N ARG A 230 -13.45 7.19 18.28
CA ARG A 230 -14.79 6.65 17.97
C ARG A 230 -14.74 5.43 17.04
N GLN A 231 -13.55 5.09 16.54
CA GLN A 231 -13.35 3.96 15.64
C GLN A 231 -13.07 2.66 16.39
N THR A 232 -12.30 2.72 17.47
CA THR A 232 -11.99 1.56 18.30
C THR A 232 -11.59 1.96 19.72
N ALA A 233 -11.79 1.04 20.68
CA ALA A 233 -11.34 1.19 22.06
C ALA A 233 -9.93 0.62 22.31
N ALA A 234 -9.33 -0.03 21.30
CA ALA A 234 -7.97 -0.56 21.44
C ALA A 234 -6.97 0.58 21.69
N PRO A 235 -6.00 0.41 22.60
CA PRO A 235 -5.00 1.45 22.88
C PRO A 235 -4.12 1.77 21.65
N SER A 236 -4.00 0.82 20.73
CA SER A 236 -3.44 1.01 19.40
C SER A 236 -4.01 -0.03 18.43
N LEU A 237 -3.92 0.24 17.13
CA LEU A 237 -4.36 -0.68 16.09
C LEU A 237 -3.44 -1.91 15.97
N ALA A 238 -2.14 -1.78 16.27
CA ALA A 238 -1.21 -2.91 16.31
C ALA A 238 -1.65 -4.01 17.28
N TYR A 239 -2.31 -3.68 18.40
CA TYR A 239 -2.83 -4.70 19.33
C TYR A 239 -3.87 -5.64 18.70
N LYS A 240 -4.51 -5.26 17.60
CA LYS A 240 -5.49 -6.11 16.91
C LYS A 240 -4.85 -7.41 16.38
N GLY A 241 -3.57 -7.38 16.00
CA GLY A 241 -2.88 -8.56 15.49
C GLY A 241 -2.61 -9.61 16.56
N VAL A 242 -2.37 -9.18 17.81
CA VAL A 242 -2.03 -10.05 18.95
C VAL A 242 -3.11 -11.12 19.18
N GLY A 243 -4.39 -10.74 19.10
CA GLY A 243 -5.51 -11.66 19.28
C GLY A 243 -5.59 -12.80 18.25
N TYR A 244 -4.92 -12.63 17.10
CA TYR A 244 -4.84 -13.61 16.03
C TYR A 244 -3.48 -14.34 15.96
N GLY A 245 -2.58 -14.08 16.93
CA GLY A 245 -1.22 -14.63 16.89
C GLY A 245 -0.32 -13.96 15.85
N VAL A 246 -0.66 -12.74 15.40
CA VAL A 246 0.13 -11.98 14.44
C VAL A 246 1.10 -11.07 15.18
N ARG A 247 2.39 -11.18 14.87
CA ARG A 247 3.41 -10.26 15.39
C ARG A 247 3.07 -8.84 14.99
N SER A 248 3.02 -7.94 15.97
CA SER A 248 2.55 -6.59 15.74
C SER A 248 3.57 -5.55 16.20
N GLU A 249 3.64 -4.41 15.54
CA GLU A 249 4.51 -3.29 15.93
C GLU A 249 3.85 -1.94 15.66
N GLN A 250 4.25 -0.92 16.44
CA GLN A 250 3.88 0.48 16.22
C GLN A 250 5.11 1.30 15.83
N VAL A 251 4.96 2.21 14.87
CA VAL A 251 6.04 3.08 14.39
C VAL A 251 5.56 4.51 14.25
N ASP A 252 6.44 5.48 14.53
CA ASP A 252 6.21 6.88 14.18
C ASP A 252 6.20 7.00 12.65
N GLY A 253 5.01 7.13 12.08
CA GLY A 253 4.78 7.12 10.63
C GLY A 253 5.34 8.33 9.90
N ASN A 254 5.73 9.38 10.63
CA ASN A 254 6.41 10.54 10.07
C ASN A 254 7.94 10.46 10.23
N ASP A 255 8.47 9.41 10.85
CA ASP A 255 9.89 9.11 10.93
C ASP A 255 10.25 8.04 9.90
N LEU A 256 10.73 8.46 8.73
CA LEU A 256 11.08 7.53 7.66
C LEU A 256 12.16 6.52 8.05
N VAL A 257 13.11 6.91 8.91
CA VAL A 257 14.17 6.01 9.37
C VAL A 257 13.55 4.86 10.16
N ALA A 258 12.60 5.18 11.05
CA ALA A 258 11.86 4.19 11.81
C ALA A 258 10.94 3.34 10.93
N VAL A 259 10.18 3.94 10.01
CA VAL A 259 9.29 3.22 9.08
C VAL A 259 10.07 2.19 8.28
N LEU A 260 11.19 2.57 7.66
CA LEU A 260 12.04 1.64 6.91
C LEU A 260 12.60 0.53 7.81
N SER A 261 13.10 0.88 9.00
CA SER A 261 13.68 -0.11 9.92
C SER A 261 12.67 -1.18 10.34
N VAL A 262 11.44 -0.77 10.68
CA VAL A 262 10.37 -1.67 11.12
C VAL A 262 9.85 -2.51 9.95
N LEU A 263 9.64 -1.89 8.78
CA LEU A 263 9.12 -2.61 7.61
C LEU A 263 10.15 -3.56 7.01
N ASP A 264 11.44 -3.21 6.98
CA ASP A 264 12.51 -4.11 6.56
C ASP A 264 12.53 -5.37 7.46
N ALA A 265 12.39 -5.19 8.77
CA ALA A 265 12.32 -6.32 9.72
C ALA A 265 11.06 -7.18 9.51
N ALA A 266 9.90 -6.56 9.31
CA ALA A 266 8.64 -7.27 9.04
C ALA A 266 8.69 -8.07 7.73
N VAL A 267 9.20 -7.45 6.65
CA VAL A 267 9.37 -8.11 5.35
C VAL A 267 10.39 -9.23 5.43
N ALA A 268 11.52 -9.03 6.12
CA ALA A 268 12.52 -10.08 6.32
C ALA A 268 11.94 -11.28 7.10
N ASN A 269 11.13 -11.02 8.13
CA ASN A 269 10.44 -12.06 8.90
C ASN A 269 9.43 -12.84 8.05
N ALA A 270 8.56 -12.15 7.32
CA ALA A 270 7.57 -12.78 6.45
C ALA A 270 8.24 -13.70 5.41
N ARG A 271 9.32 -13.19 4.78
CA ARG A 271 10.08 -13.89 3.75
C ARG A 271 10.84 -15.11 4.25
N SER A 272 11.35 -15.08 5.49
CA SER A 272 12.04 -16.22 6.10
C SER A 272 11.09 -17.29 6.63
N GLY A 273 9.78 -17.13 6.44
CA GLY A 273 8.76 -18.06 6.90
C GLY A 273 8.28 -17.80 8.33
N GLY A 274 8.60 -16.64 8.91
CA GLY A 274 8.12 -16.20 10.22
C GLY A 274 6.66 -15.74 10.26
N GLY A 275 5.93 -15.86 9.15
CA GLY A 275 4.50 -15.59 9.08
C GLY A 275 4.15 -14.11 8.92
N PRO A 276 2.86 -13.77 9.09
CA PRO A 276 2.40 -12.41 8.85
C PRO A 276 2.84 -11.44 9.94
N SER A 277 2.85 -10.16 9.61
CA SER A 277 3.07 -9.08 10.58
C SER A 277 2.05 -7.95 10.40
N LEU A 278 1.72 -7.27 11.50
CA LEU A 278 0.88 -6.06 11.50
C LEU A 278 1.73 -4.88 11.97
N VAL A 279 1.89 -3.86 11.13
CA VAL A 279 2.65 -2.65 11.47
C VAL A 279 1.70 -1.46 11.43
N GLU A 280 1.52 -0.78 12.56
CA GLU A 280 0.77 0.48 12.65
C GLU A 280 1.73 1.67 12.56
N ALA A 281 1.64 2.45 11.49
CA ALA A 281 2.31 3.73 11.36
C ALA A 281 1.40 4.87 11.83
N HIS A 282 1.84 5.57 12.88
CA HIS A 282 1.18 6.77 13.38
C HIS A 282 1.56 7.98 12.54
N THR A 283 0.65 8.42 11.70
CA THR A 283 0.85 9.53 10.76
C THR A 283 -0.34 10.48 10.81
N TYR A 284 -0.45 11.39 9.85
CA TYR A 284 -1.55 12.33 9.76
C TYR A 284 -1.85 12.75 8.33
N ARG A 285 -3.15 12.89 8.04
CA ARG A 285 -3.65 13.40 6.76
C ARG A 285 -3.84 14.90 6.89
N MET A 286 -2.89 15.69 6.42
CA MET A 286 -2.92 17.15 6.56
C MET A 286 -4.07 17.77 5.75
N ASP A 287 -4.32 17.24 4.55
CA ASP A 287 -5.42 17.69 3.70
C ASP A 287 -6.77 17.04 4.09
N ALA A 288 -7.86 17.50 3.45
CA ALA A 288 -9.20 16.91 3.60
C ALA A 288 -9.25 15.44 3.17
N HIS A 289 -10.34 14.73 3.48
CA HIS A 289 -10.46 13.31 3.11
C HIS A 289 -10.30 13.10 1.60
N THR A 290 -10.98 13.93 0.82
CA THR A 290 -10.87 14.11 -0.63
C THR A 290 -11.19 15.57 -0.97
N ASN A 291 -11.09 15.95 -2.24
CA ASN A 291 -11.54 17.26 -2.75
C ASN A 291 -13.04 17.54 -2.55
N ALA A 292 -13.85 16.55 -2.16
CA ALA A 292 -15.29 16.70 -1.90
C ALA A 292 -15.64 16.84 -0.40
N ASP A 293 -14.63 16.81 0.48
CA ASP A 293 -14.79 16.86 1.93
C ASP A 293 -14.43 18.22 2.52
N ASP A 294 -15.10 18.60 3.61
CA ASP A 294 -14.79 19.79 4.39
C ASP A 294 -14.31 19.40 5.79
N ALA A 295 -12.98 19.38 5.92
CA ALA A 295 -12.29 19.00 7.14
C ALA A 295 -12.53 19.95 8.32
N THR A 296 -12.87 21.22 8.06
CA THR A 296 -13.02 22.25 9.11
C THR A 296 -14.20 21.95 10.04
N ARG A 297 -15.09 21.05 9.62
CA ARG A 297 -16.26 20.61 10.39
C ARG A 297 -15.95 19.66 11.53
N TYR A 298 -14.78 19.01 11.52
CA TYR A 298 -14.46 17.93 12.47
C TYR A 298 -13.00 17.90 12.94
N ARG A 299 -12.16 18.85 12.49
CA ARG A 299 -10.76 19.03 12.92
C ARG A 299 -10.46 20.50 13.18
N THR A 300 -9.57 20.78 14.13
CA THR A 300 -9.13 22.15 14.42
C THR A 300 -7.89 22.50 13.58
N ALA A 301 -7.68 23.80 13.32
CA ALA A 301 -6.47 24.28 12.66
C ALA A 301 -5.21 23.97 13.50
N GLU A 302 -5.30 24.15 14.82
CA GLU A 302 -4.21 23.85 15.77
C GLU A 302 -3.75 22.39 15.69
N GLU A 303 -4.67 21.45 15.50
CA GLU A 303 -4.33 20.03 15.33
C GLU A 303 -3.52 19.82 14.04
N VAL A 304 -3.94 20.42 12.93
CA VAL A 304 -3.24 20.31 11.65
C VAL A 304 -1.87 20.98 11.72
N GLU A 305 -1.78 22.20 12.26
CA GLU A 305 -0.53 22.95 12.41
C GLU A 305 0.53 22.18 13.21
N ARG A 306 0.12 21.46 14.27
CA ARG A 306 1.03 20.57 15.00
C ARG A 306 1.66 19.53 14.08
N TRP A 307 0.88 18.87 13.24
CA TRP A 307 1.39 17.84 12.33
C TRP A 307 2.21 18.45 11.18
N GLU A 308 1.86 19.64 10.71
CA GLU A 308 2.69 20.38 9.74
C GLU A 308 4.07 20.73 10.30
N SER A 309 4.18 21.04 11.60
CA SER A 309 5.46 21.26 12.27
C SER A 309 6.33 19.99 12.35
N ALA A 310 5.71 18.82 12.23
CA ALA A 310 6.33 17.49 12.24
C ALA A 310 6.26 16.82 10.85
N ASP A 311 6.33 17.62 9.77
CA ASP A 311 6.31 17.13 8.40
C ASP A 311 7.46 16.13 8.13
N PRO A 312 7.16 14.95 7.57
CA PRO A 312 8.15 13.89 7.43
C PRO A 312 9.30 14.23 6.47
N ILE A 313 9.08 15.10 5.47
CA ILE A 313 10.12 15.56 4.53
C ILE A 313 11.07 16.50 5.26
N ALA A 314 10.52 17.51 5.95
CA ALA A 314 11.32 18.48 6.68
C ALA A 314 12.14 17.82 7.81
N ARG A 315 11.53 16.83 8.49
CA ARG A 315 12.17 16.02 9.54
C ARG A 315 13.37 15.24 8.99
N LEU A 316 13.19 14.51 7.89
CA LEU A 316 14.28 13.75 7.27
C LEU A 316 15.36 14.66 6.69
N GLU A 317 14.98 15.77 6.06
CA GLU A 317 15.91 16.76 5.51
C GLU A 317 16.83 17.31 6.60
N THR A 318 16.25 17.71 7.74
CA THR A 318 16.99 18.20 8.91
C THR A 318 17.94 17.11 9.44
N HIS A 319 17.46 15.87 9.55
CA HIS A 319 18.28 14.74 9.97
C HIS A 319 19.48 14.49 9.03
N LEU A 320 19.24 14.45 7.73
CA LEU A 320 20.28 14.22 6.72
C LEU A 320 21.30 15.37 6.66
N ARG A 321 20.84 16.62 6.76
CA ARG A 321 21.71 17.80 6.84
C ARG A 321 22.57 17.78 8.11
N GLY A 322 21.97 17.47 9.26
CA GLY A 322 22.69 17.34 10.54
C GLY A 322 23.79 16.26 10.51
N ARG A 323 23.62 15.25 9.65
CA ARG A 323 24.61 14.19 9.40
C ARG A 323 25.59 14.51 8.25
N GLY A 324 25.46 15.66 7.59
CA GLY A 324 26.30 16.05 6.44
C GLY A 324 26.06 15.23 5.17
N LEU A 325 24.91 14.56 5.06
CA LEU A 325 24.58 13.67 3.94
C LEU A 325 23.82 14.38 2.81
N LEU A 326 23.17 15.50 3.11
CA LEU A 326 22.35 16.27 2.16
C LEU A 326 22.79 17.74 2.18
N GLY A 327 23.32 18.22 1.06
CA GLY A 327 23.66 19.63 0.88
C GLY A 327 22.54 20.43 0.18
N PRO A 328 22.71 21.76 0.08
CA PRO A 328 21.77 22.62 -0.64
C PRO A 328 21.60 22.26 -2.11
N GLU A 329 22.67 21.81 -2.78
CA GLU A 329 22.63 21.44 -4.20
C GLU A 329 21.81 20.17 -4.43
N GLU A 330 21.98 19.13 -3.62
CA GLU A 330 21.19 17.90 -3.74
C GLU A 330 19.71 18.12 -3.42
N ALA A 331 19.40 18.97 -2.42
CA ALA A 331 18.03 19.34 -2.09
C ALA A 331 17.37 20.13 -3.23
N ALA A 332 18.09 21.10 -3.82
CA ALA A 332 17.62 21.86 -4.97
C ALA A 332 17.39 20.97 -6.20
N ALA A 333 18.28 20.00 -6.45
CA ALA A 333 18.13 19.04 -7.54
C ALA A 333 16.89 18.15 -7.35
N ALA A 334 16.61 17.68 -6.13
CA ALA A 334 15.39 16.93 -5.82
C ALA A 334 14.12 17.76 -6.08
N GLY A 335 14.12 19.03 -5.67
CA GLY A 335 13.04 19.97 -5.95
C GLY A 335 12.82 20.22 -7.45
N ALA A 336 13.91 20.44 -8.20
CA ALA A 336 13.83 20.65 -9.66
C ALA A 336 13.26 19.42 -10.39
N ALA A 337 13.71 18.22 -10.03
CA ALA A 337 13.19 16.98 -10.59
C ALA A 337 11.70 16.78 -10.28
N ALA A 338 11.26 17.16 -9.08
CA ALA A 338 9.87 17.10 -8.66
C ALA A 338 8.98 18.07 -9.46
N GLU A 339 9.44 19.30 -9.71
CA GLU A 339 8.72 20.27 -10.56
C GLU A 339 8.63 19.81 -12.01
N GLU A 340 9.73 19.28 -12.57
CA GLU A 340 9.75 18.75 -13.94
C GLU A 340 8.74 17.58 -14.08
N PHE A 341 8.72 16.68 -13.09
CA PHE A 341 7.76 15.58 -13.03
C PHE A 341 6.31 16.08 -13.02
N ALA A 342 5.99 17.05 -12.16
CA ALA A 342 4.65 17.63 -12.08
C ALA A 342 4.24 18.37 -13.37
N ALA A 343 5.17 19.07 -14.01
CA ALA A 343 4.92 19.75 -15.28
C ALA A 343 4.55 18.74 -16.38
N ARG A 344 5.31 17.65 -16.51
CA ARG A 344 5.02 16.56 -17.47
C ARG A 344 3.69 15.86 -17.16
N LEU A 345 3.39 15.60 -15.89
CA LEU A 345 2.10 15.02 -15.50
C LEU A 345 0.94 15.92 -15.93
N ARG A 346 1.03 17.23 -15.63
CA ARG A 346 0.00 18.20 -16.00
C ARG A 346 -0.22 18.25 -17.50
N GLU A 347 0.84 18.25 -18.29
CA GLU A 347 0.77 18.21 -19.75
C GLU A 347 0.03 16.95 -20.22
N ARG A 348 0.42 15.77 -19.73
CA ARG A 348 -0.18 14.50 -20.15
C ARG A 348 -1.64 14.36 -19.71
N MET A 349 -1.99 14.82 -18.51
CA MET A 349 -3.37 14.82 -18.01
C MET A 349 -4.28 15.84 -18.70
N ASN A 350 -3.72 16.73 -19.54
CA ASN A 350 -4.50 17.63 -20.38
C ASN A 350 -4.96 17.01 -21.71
N ALA A 351 -4.49 15.82 -22.07
CA ALA A 351 -5.08 15.06 -23.16
C ALA A 351 -6.39 14.43 -22.68
N ASP A 352 -7.47 14.61 -23.44
CA ASP A 352 -8.74 13.93 -23.16
C ASP A 352 -8.58 12.43 -23.40
N PRO A 353 -9.20 11.57 -22.58
CA PRO A 353 -9.10 10.14 -22.78
C PRO A 353 -10.00 9.77 -23.97
N GLU A 354 -9.48 8.93 -24.88
CA GLU A 354 -10.34 8.27 -25.85
C GLU A 354 -11.12 7.18 -25.13
N ALA A 355 -12.45 7.19 -25.26
CA ALA A 355 -13.32 6.19 -24.67
C ALA A 355 -14.21 5.60 -25.76
N ASP A 356 -14.24 4.26 -25.87
CA ASP A 356 -15.21 3.54 -26.69
C ASP A 356 -16.42 3.17 -25.81
N PRO A 357 -17.61 3.75 -26.05
CA PRO A 357 -18.81 3.40 -25.27
C PRO A 357 -19.16 1.91 -25.31
N LEU A 358 -18.75 1.19 -26.37
CA LEU A 358 -19.02 -0.25 -26.50
C LEU A 358 -18.15 -1.10 -25.56
N GLU A 359 -17.03 -0.56 -25.05
CA GLU A 359 -16.16 -1.24 -24.09
C GLU A 359 -16.87 -1.51 -22.76
N LEU A 360 -18.00 -0.83 -22.47
CA LEU A 360 -18.87 -1.10 -21.32
C LEU A 360 -19.28 -2.58 -21.20
N PHE A 361 -19.38 -3.28 -22.34
CA PHE A 361 -19.79 -4.69 -22.41
C PHE A 361 -18.62 -5.66 -22.49
N ASP A 362 -17.40 -5.15 -22.68
CA ASP A 362 -16.19 -5.95 -22.71
C ASP A 362 -15.70 -6.23 -21.28
N HIS A 363 -14.87 -7.26 -21.12
CA HIS A 363 -14.23 -7.63 -19.84
C HIS A 363 -15.14 -7.99 -18.65
N VAL A 364 -16.48 -8.01 -18.81
CA VAL A 364 -17.43 -8.50 -17.79
C VAL A 364 -17.23 -10.00 -17.52
N PHE A 365 -17.02 -10.76 -18.58
CA PHE A 365 -16.67 -12.18 -18.56
C PHE A 365 -15.56 -12.45 -19.58
N ALA A 366 -14.92 -13.63 -19.49
CA ALA A 366 -13.93 -14.05 -20.49
C ALA A 366 -14.53 -14.17 -21.90
N GLU A 367 -15.80 -14.57 -22.00
CA GLU A 367 -16.59 -14.54 -23.22
C GLU A 367 -17.91 -13.80 -22.97
N PRO A 368 -18.34 -12.87 -23.84
CA PRO A 368 -19.58 -12.14 -23.64
C PRO A 368 -20.78 -13.09 -23.74
N THR A 369 -21.73 -12.95 -22.82
CA THR A 369 -22.98 -13.71 -22.83
C THR A 369 -23.88 -13.27 -23.99
N PRO A 370 -24.87 -14.09 -24.41
CA PRO A 370 -25.84 -13.66 -25.41
C PRO A 370 -26.52 -12.33 -25.07
N GLN A 371 -26.86 -12.11 -23.79
CA GLN A 371 -27.49 -10.87 -23.32
C GLN A 371 -26.55 -9.66 -23.42
N LEU A 372 -25.26 -9.81 -23.12
CA LEU A 372 -24.29 -8.72 -23.28
C LEU A 372 -24.09 -8.35 -24.75
N ARG A 373 -24.14 -9.33 -25.66
CA ARG A 373 -24.09 -9.05 -27.11
C ARG A 373 -25.33 -8.30 -27.57
N GLU A 374 -26.53 -8.72 -27.16
CA GLU A 374 -27.78 -8.01 -27.46
C GLU A 374 -27.78 -6.56 -26.95
N GLN A 375 -27.28 -6.33 -25.73
CA GLN A 375 -27.16 -4.98 -25.16
C GLN A 375 -26.12 -4.12 -25.90
N ARG A 376 -24.99 -4.71 -26.28
CA ARG A 376 -23.96 -4.04 -27.09
C ARG A 376 -24.51 -3.63 -28.45
N ASP A 377 -25.22 -4.54 -29.14
CA ASP A 377 -25.84 -4.26 -30.45
C ASP A 377 -26.92 -3.18 -30.35
N LEU A 378 -27.68 -3.15 -29.23
CA LEU A 378 -28.64 -2.09 -28.96
C LEU A 378 -27.95 -0.72 -28.83
N LEU A 379 -26.89 -0.61 -28.04
CA LEU A 379 -26.13 0.64 -27.90
C LEU A 379 -25.48 1.06 -29.22
N ALA A 380 -24.88 0.11 -29.94
CA ALA A 380 -24.29 0.38 -31.26
C ALA A 380 -25.34 0.92 -32.26
N SER A 381 -26.55 0.36 -32.22
CA SER A 381 -27.66 0.83 -33.05
C SER A 381 -28.09 2.25 -32.68
N GLU A 382 -28.15 2.58 -31.39
CA GLU A 382 -28.47 3.92 -30.90
C GLU A 382 -27.42 4.95 -31.35
N LEU A 383 -26.13 4.67 -31.15
CA LEU A 383 -25.04 5.54 -31.58
C LEU A 383 -25.05 5.79 -33.09
N SER A 384 -25.27 4.74 -33.89
CA SER A 384 -25.33 4.87 -35.36
C SER A 384 -26.56 5.63 -35.87
N ALA A 385 -27.61 5.76 -35.05
CA ALA A 385 -28.82 6.50 -35.41
C ALA A 385 -28.72 8.00 -35.06
N GLU A 386 -27.78 8.38 -34.19
CA GLU A 386 -27.49 9.77 -33.83
C GLU A 386 -26.47 10.45 -34.77
N GLU A 387 -25.68 9.66 -35.50
CA GLU A 387 -24.79 10.09 -36.61
C GLU A 387 -25.56 10.40 -37.90
#